data_AF-A0A4V4HB44-F1
#
_entry.id   AF-A0A4V4HB44-F1
#
_cell.length_a   1.000
_cell.length_b   1.000
_cell.length_c   1.000
_cell.angle_alpha   90.00
_cell.angle_beta   90.00
_cell.angle_gamma   90.00
#
_symmetry.space_group_name_H-M   'P 1'
#
loop_
_entity.id
_entity.type
_entity.pdbx_description
1 polymer ?
#
loop_
_entity_poly.entity_id
_entity_poly.type
_entity_poly.pdbx_seq_one_letter_code
_entity_poly.pdbx_strand_id
1 'polypeptide(L)'
;DPDISTRRKVAFLLSTLLAPTESNSSSTYTSNLHTPDSARVPVHANSHAVHLTNPDQSTTSPLALEAVKKQDILLTVIEGLTNPLPHGQDGDIEGADAGSEEKGVGFFQRYAVNRDGDFSHSQKKALKGWVEKEKDKNGGGGENGLAERWGIMTSTSILLCTHL
;
A
#
# COMPACT_ATOMS: atom_id res chain seq x y z
N ASP A 1 13.39 -11.75 -9.08
CA ASP A 1 13.47 -11.10 -10.40
C ASP A 1 14.61 -10.09 -10.34
N PRO A 2 15.65 -10.22 -11.20
CA PRO A 2 16.74 -9.24 -11.25
C PRO A 2 16.24 -7.84 -11.65
N ASP A 3 15.16 -7.72 -12.42
CA ASP A 3 14.60 -6.42 -12.81
C ASP A 3 13.94 -5.71 -11.61
N ILE A 4 14.57 -4.63 -11.17
CA ILE A 4 14.07 -3.81 -10.09
C ILE A 4 12.78 -3.08 -10.46
N SER A 5 12.56 -2.80 -11.74
CA SER A 5 11.34 -2.16 -12.23
C SER A 5 10.14 -3.06 -12.02
N THR A 6 10.28 -4.37 -12.27
CA THR A 6 9.22 -5.34 -12.02
C THR A 6 8.89 -5.43 -10.54
N ARG A 7 9.91 -5.50 -9.66
CA ARG A 7 9.71 -5.52 -8.20
C ARG A 7 8.92 -4.30 -7.72
N ARG A 8 9.32 -3.10 -8.13
CA ARG A 8 8.61 -1.85 -7.81
C ARG A 8 7.16 -1.86 -8.31
N LYS A 9 6.93 -2.27 -9.56
CA LYS A 9 5.59 -2.33 -10.16
C LYS A 9 4.67 -3.31 -9.45
N VAL A 10 5.18 -4.48 -9.08
CA VAL A 10 4.40 -5.51 -8.37
C VAL A 10 4.05 -5.04 -6.96
N ALA A 11 5.01 -4.50 -6.20
CA ALA A 11 4.76 -3.97 -4.86
C ALA A 11 3.75 -2.80 -4.88
N PHE A 12 3.88 -1.93 -5.88
CA PHE A 12 2.90 -0.86 -6.13
C PHE A 12 1.52 -1.42 -6.47
N LEU A 13 1.43 -2.39 -7.38
CA LEU A 13 0.15 -2.99 -7.77
C LEU A 13 -0.55 -3.66 -6.59
N LEU A 14 0.18 -4.46 -5.80
CA LEU A 14 -0.36 -5.10 -4.59
C LEU A 14 -0.87 -4.07 -3.58
N SER A 15 -0.12 -2.99 -3.40
CA SER A 15 -0.55 -1.85 -2.59
C SER A 15 -1.84 -1.23 -3.11
N THR A 16 -1.97 -1.01 -4.43
CA THR A 16 -3.19 -0.43 -5.02
C THR A 16 -4.39 -1.36 -4.90
N LEU A 17 -4.19 -2.67 -4.97
CA LEU A 17 -5.27 -3.65 -4.81
C LEU A 17 -5.82 -3.68 -3.38
N LEU A 18 -4.99 -3.41 -2.38
CA LEU A 18 -5.42 -3.35 -0.98
C LEU A 18 -6.05 -2.01 -0.57
N ALA A 19 -5.93 -0.98 -1.42
CA ALA A 19 -6.51 0.32 -1.15
C ALA A 19 -8.05 0.21 -1.01
N PRO A 20 -8.65 0.87 0.00
CA PRO A 20 -10.10 1.03 0.05
C PRO A 20 -10.59 1.77 -1.20
N THR A 21 -11.69 1.29 -1.77
CA THR A 21 -12.41 2.04 -2.81
C THR A 21 -13.23 3.11 -2.11
N GLU A 22 -12.57 4.21 -1.74
CA GLU A 22 -13.27 5.39 -1.21
C GLU A 22 -14.13 5.96 -2.34
N SER A 23 -15.44 5.71 -2.29
CA SER A 23 -16.41 6.48 -3.07
C SER A 23 -16.43 7.89 -2.50
N ASN A 24 -15.50 8.74 -2.94
CA ASN A 24 -15.46 10.14 -2.56
C ASN A 24 -16.62 10.89 -3.21
N SER A 25 -17.83 10.66 -2.72
CA SER A 25 -19.03 11.45 -2.98
C SER A 25 -18.95 12.74 -2.15
N SER A 26 -17.91 13.53 -2.38
CA SER A 26 -17.86 14.93 -1.93
C SER A 26 -17.48 15.82 -3.11
N SER A 27 -18.24 15.71 -4.18
CA SER A 27 -18.40 16.83 -5.10
C SER A 27 -19.29 17.85 -4.38
N THR A 28 -18.66 18.75 -3.64
CA THR A 28 -19.34 19.97 -3.19
C THR A 28 -19.58 20.81 -4.45
N TYR A 29 -20.69 20.56 -5.13
CA TYR A 29 -21.12 21.40 -6.23
C TYR A 29 -21.46 22.76 -5.64
N THR A 30 -20.61 23.76 -5.88
CA THR A 30 -20.99 25.15 -5.70
C THR A 30 -22.15 25.43 -6.66
N SER A 31 -23.35 25.37 -6.10
CA SER A 31 -24.60 25.90 -6.63
C SER A 31 -24.37 27.23 -7.34
N ASN A 32 -24.47 27.25 -8.68
CA ASN A 32 -24.83 28.44 -9.48
C ASN A 32 -25.16 28.07 -10.93
N LEU A 33 -25.94 27.01 -11.16
CA LEU A 33 -26.55 26.75 -12.46
C LEU A 33 -28.05 26.55 -12.28
N HIS A 34 -28.79 27.43 -12.92
CA HIS A 34 -30.24 27.51 -12.91
C HIS A 34 -30.81 26.26 -13.60
N THR A 35 -31.23 25.25 -12.82
CA THR A 35 -32.06 24.15 -13.32
C THR A 35 -33.45 24.25 -12.69
N PRO A 36 -34.52 24.07 -13.48
CA PRO A 36 -35.87 24.14 -12.95
C PRO A 36 -36.13 22.96 -12.01
N ASP A 37 -36.91 23.27 -11.00
CA ASP A 37 -37.38 22.42 -9.90
C ASP A 37 -38.05 21.12 -10.38
N SER A 38 -37.80 20.05 -9.63
CA SER A 38 -38.55 18.78 -9.58
C SER A 38 -38.52 17.84 -10.80
N ALA A 39 -37.59 16.88 -10.77
CA ALA A 39 -37.90 15.44 -10.81
C ALA A 39 -36.64 14.64 -10.50
N ARG A 40 -36.74 13.58 -9.69
CA ARG A 40 -35.75 12.51 -9.68
C ARG A 40 -35.70 11.92 -11.09
N VAL A 41 -34.77 12.39 -11.91
CA VAL A 41 -34.56 11.88 -13.26
C VAL A 41 -34.21 10.39 -13.12
N PRO A 42 -34.90 9.48 -13.82
CA PRO A 42 -34.52 8.08 -13.84
C PRO A 42 -33.05 7.99 -14.28
N VAL A 43 -32.18 7.56 -13.37
CA VAL A 43 -30.78 7.30 -13.71
C VAL A 43 -30.81 6.14 -14.70
N HIS A 44 -30.64 6.43 -15.98
CA HIS A 44 -30.59 5.40 -17.01
C HIS A 44 -29.51 4.40 -16.62
N ALA A 45 -29.84 3.10 -16.70
CA ALA A 45 -28.90 2.01 -16.47
C ALA A 45 -27.78 2.05 -17.52
N ASN A 46 -26.79 2.91 -17.29
CA ASN A 46 -25.54 2.93 -18.00
C ASN A 46 -24.43 2.45 -17.05
N SER A 47 -23.32 1.97 -17.62
CA SER A 47 -22.23 1.37 -16.85
C SER A 47 -21.62 2.30 -15.80
N HIS A 48 -21.83 3.62 -15.91
CA HIS A 48 -21.35 4.62 -14.96
C HIS A 48 -22.29 4.83 -13.76
N ALA A 49 -23.60 4.59 -13.92
CA ALA A 49 -24.61 4.71 -12.86
C ALA A 49 -24.48 3.63 -11.77
N VAL A 50 -23.85 2.50 -12.10
CA VAL A 50 -23.62 1.38 -11.18
C VAL A 50 -22.65 1.77 -10.07
N HIS A 51 -21.62 2.59 -10.36
CA HIS A 51 -20.68 3.07 -9.32
C HIS A 51 -21.33 4.04 -8.32
N LEU A 52 -22.42 4.71 -8.71
CA LEU A 52 -23.19 5.58 -7.82
C LEU A 52 -24.16 4.80 -6.93
N THR A 53 -24.67 3.65 -7.40
CA THR A 53 -25.67 2.84 -6.69
C THR A 53 -25.06 1.66 -5.94
N ASN A 54 -23.89 1.17 -6.35
CA ASN A 54 -23.17 0.06 -5.73
C ASN A 54 -21.65 0.25 -5.88
N PRO A 55 -21.02 1.10 -5.04
CA PRO A 55 -19.58 1.33 -5.07
C PRO A 55 -18.77 0.06 -4.76
N ASP A 56 -19.35 -0.90 -4.02
CA ASP A 56 -18.72 -2.16 -3.65
C ASP A 56 -18.40 -3.07 -4.84
N GLN A 57 -19.05 -2.88 -6.00
CA GLN A 57 -18.71 -3.65 -7.21
C GLN A 57 -17.30 -3.39 -7.73
N SER A 58 -16.70 -2.27 -7.37
CA SER A 58 -15.32 -1.92 -7.74
C SER A 58 -14.32 -2.17 -6.60
N THR A 59 -14.78 -2.78 -5.50
CA THR A 59 -13.97 -3.09 -4.31
C THR A 59 -13.18 -4.38 -4.54
N THR A 60 -11.91 -4.22 -4.92
CA THR A 60 -10.97 -5.34 -5.18
C THR A 60 -10.24 -5.82 -3.93
N SER A 61 -10.29 -5.04 -2.86
CA SER A 61 -9.43 -5.17 -1.70
C SER A 61 -9.72 -6.33 -0.76
N PRO A 62 -10.97 -6.79 -0.51
CA PRO A 62 -11.24 -8.01 0.24
C PRO A 62 -10.67 -9.24 -0.46
N LEU A 63 -10.93 -9.36 -1.78
CA LEU A 63 -10.41 -10.46 -2.59
C LEU A 63 -8.88 -10.44 -2.64
N ALA A 64 -8.28 -9.26 -2.78
CA ALA A 64 -6.83 -9.10 -2.73
C ALA A 64 -6.24 -9.51 -1.37
N LEU A 65 -6.90 -9.17 -0.26
CA LEU A 65 -6.47 -9.55 1.08
C LEU A 65 -6.49 -11.08 1.27
N GLU A 66 -7.55 -11.75 0.81
CA GLU A 66 -7.62 -13.21 0.84
C GLU A 66 -6.51 -13.86 0.00
N ALA A 67 -6.26 -13.32 -1.20
CA ALA A 67 -5.19 -13.80 -2.06
C ALA A 67 -3.81 -13.62 -1.41
N VAL A 68 -3.56 -12.46 -0.77
CA VAL A 68 -2.31 -12.19 -0.03
C VAL A 68 -2.08 -13.23 1.07
N LYS A 69 -3.13 -13.58 1.82
CA LYS A 69 -3.05 -14.60 2.89
C LYS A 69 -2.87 -16.01 2.32
N LYS A 70 -3.55 -16.34 1.23
CA LYS A 70 -3.56 -17.71 0.66
C LYS A 70 -2.28 -18.06 -0.11
N GLN A 71 -1.64 -17.08 -0.73
CA GLN A 71 -0.52 -17.31 -1.66
C GLN A 71 0.85 -16.96 -1.06
N ASP A 72 0.95 -16.84 0.27
CA ASP A 72 2.18 -16.47 0.98
C ASP A 72 2.88 -15.20 0.41
N ILE A 73 2.09 -14.29 -0.17
CA ILE A 73 2.58 -13.04 -0.76
C ILE A 73 3.19 -12.18 0.34
N LEU A 74 2.57 -12.16 1.53
CA LEU A 74 3.08 -11.43 2.69
C LEU A 74 4.50 -11.88 3.04
N LEU A 75 4.75 -13.19 3.09
CA LEU A 75 6.07 -13.74 3.38
C LEU A 75 7.08 -13.35 2.31
N THR A 76 6.69 -13.45 1.03
CA THR A 76 7.56 -13.09 -0.10
C THR A 76 7.98 -11.62 -0.06
N VAL A 77 7.08 -10.70 0.29
CA VAL A 77 7.39 -9.27 0.41
C VAL A 77 8.33 -9.00 1.60
N ILE A 78 8.13 -9.71 2.72
CA ILE A 78 9.02 -9.61 3.89
C ILE A 78 10.43 -10.10 3.54
N GLU A 79 10.56 -11.25 2.88
CA GLU A 79 11.85 -11.78 2.43
C GLU A 79 12.53 -10.83 1.45
N GLY A 80 11.78 -10.27 0.51
CA GLY A 80 12.32 -9.31 -0.46
C GLY A 80 12.88 -8.02 0.17
N LEU A 81 12.35 -7.59 1.31
CA LEU A 81 12.84 -6.41 2.04
C LEU A 81 13.98 -6.74 3.00
N THR A 82 13.85 -7.86 3.72
CA THR A 82 14.82 -8.27 4.74
C THR A 82 16.09 -8.87 4.11
N ASN A 83 15.98 -9.46 2.92
CA ASN A 83 17.06 -10.05 2.14
C ASN A 83 17.01 -9.56 0.68
N PRO A 84 17.38 -8.28 0.44
CA PRO A 84 17.29 -7.69 -0.89
C PRO A 84 18.24 -8.40 -1.87
N LEU A 85 17.69 -8.85 -3.00
CA LEU A 85 18.49 -9.40 -4.09
C LEU A 85 19.21 -8.28 -4.85
N PRO A 86 20.47 -8.49 -5.29
CA PRO A 86 21.17 -7.55 -6.17
C PRO A 86 20.34 -7.16 -7.39
N HIS A 87 20.61 -5.98 -7.93
CA HIS A 87 19.89 -5.41 -9.07
C HIS A 87 20.85 -4.66 -10.00
N GLY A 88 20.35 -4.21 -11.15
CA GLY A 88 21.18 -3.62 -12.20
C GLY A 88 21.30 -4.53 -13.42
N GLN A 89 22.15 -4.16 -14.37
CA GLN A 89 22.25 -4.86 -15.66
C GLN A 89 22.78 -6.30 -15.50
N ASP A 90 23.56 -6.56 -14.43
CA ASP A 90 24.09 -7.89 -14.08
C ASP A 90 24.06 -8.16 -12.57
N GLY A 91 23.16 -7.50 -11.83
CA GLY A 91 23.16 -7.58 -10.36
C GLY A 91 24.36 -6.88 -9.71
N ASP A 92 24.94 -5.91 -10.41
CA ASP A 92 26.12 -5.12 -10.02
C ASP A 92 25.84 -4.11 -8.89
N ILE A 93 24.57 -3.78 -8.66
CA ILE A 93 24.14 -2.93 -7.56
C ILE A 93 23.73 -3.82 -6.39
N GLU A 94 24.60 -3.86 -5.39
CA GLU A 94 24.35 -4.53 -4.12
C GLU A 94 23.47 -3.67 -3.20
N GLY A 95 22.63 -4.34 -2.40
CA GLY A 95 21.80 -3.70 -1.40
C GLY A 95 20.36 -3.45 -1.85
N ALA A 96 19.58 -2.89 -0.91
CA ALA A 96 18.16 -2.61 -1.12
C ALA A 96 17.97 -1.38 -2.00
N ASP A 97 16.99 -1.46 -2.87
CA ASP A 97 16.53 -0.34 -3.67
C ASP A 97 15.52 0.50 -2.88
N ALA A 98 15.79 1.80 -2.73
CA ALA A 98 14.92 2.71 -1.96
C ALA A 98 13.48 2.75 -2.50
N GLY A 99 13.29 2.68 -3.81
CA GLY A 99 11.95 2.66 -4.41
C GLY A 99 11.18 1.38 -4.09
N SER A 100 11.85 0.24 -4.10
CA SER A 100 11.27 -1.05 -3.70
C SER A 100 10.94 -1.08 -2.21
N GLU A 101 11.79 -0.48 -1.35
CA GLU A 101 11.53 -0.35 0.07
C GLU A 101 10.30 0.51 0.35
N GLU A 102 10.22 1.69 -0.26
CA GLU A 102 9.08 2.59 -0.15
C GLU A 102 7.77 1.86 -0.50
N LYS A 103 7.75 1.12 -1.62
CA LYS A 103 6.55 0.38 -2.03
C LYS A 103 6.25 -0.82 -1.12
N GLY A 104 7.27 -1.51 -0.63
CA GLY A 104 7.10 -2.63 0.31
C GLY A 104 6.56 -2.19 1.68
N VAL A 105 7.09 -1.09 2.22
CA VAL A 105 6.59 -0.49 3.47
C VAL A 105 5.18 0.04 3.28
N GLY A 106 4.89 0.70 2.14
CA GLY A 106 3.55 1.14 1.79
C GLY A 106 2.54 -0.02 1.62
N PHE A 107 3.00 -1.22 1.25
CA PHE A 107 2.18 -2.42 1.25
C PHE A 107 1.85 -2.86 2.69
N PHE A 108 2.84 -2.94 3.58
CA PHE A 108 2.61 -3.33 4.98
C PHE A 108 1.72 -2.35 5.72
N GLN A 109 1.87 -1.05 5.47
CA GLN A 109 0.98 -0.04 6.02
C GLN A 109 -0.48 -0.32 5.63
N ARG A 110 -0.76 -0.53 4.34
CA ARG A 110 -2.13 -0.83 3.88
C ARG A 110 -2.63 -2.16 4.41
N TYR A 111 -1.77 -3.16 4.51
CA TYR A 111 -2.12 -4.47 5.05
C TYR A 111 -2.46 -4.41 6.55
N ALA A 112 -1.59 -3.79 7.36
CA ALA A 112 -1.71 -3.73 8.81
C ALA A 112 -2.78 -2.73 9.27
N VAL A 113 -2.75 -1.51 8.72
CA VAL A 113 -3.53 -0.37 9.24
C VAL A 113 -4.92 -0.30 8.61
N ASN A 114 -5.04 -0.57 7.31
CA ASN A 114 -6.34 -0.38 6.61
C ASN A 114 -7.19 -1.65 6.54
N ARG A 115 -6.64 -2.82 6.90
CA ARG A 115 -7.27 -4.12 6.66
C ARG A 115 -7.18 -5.10 7.84
N ASP A 116 -6.72 -4.63 9.00
CA ASP A 116 -6.50 -5.46 10.19
C ASP A 116 -5.74 -6.75 9.84
N GLY A 117 -4.72 -6.62 8.99
CA GLY A 117 -3.92 -7.74 8.54
C GLY A 117 -3.04 -8.27 9.67
N ASP A 118 -3.17 -9.56 9.99
CA ASP A 118 -2.37 -10.22 11.00
C ASP A 118 -0.99 -10.62 10.48
N PHE A 119 0.03 -10.40 11.31
CA PHE A 119 1.37 -10.95 11.09
C PHE A 119 1.63 -12.08 12.06
N SER A 120 2.26 -13.15 11.58
CA SER A 120 2.77 -14.20 12.43
C SER A 120 3.93 -13.69 13.31
N HIS A 121 4.22 -14.39 14.40
CA HIS A 121 5.28 -14.00 15.31
C HIS A 121 6.67 -13.97 14.62
N SER A 122 6.94 -14.89 13.70
CA SER A 122 8.19 -14.92 12.94
C SER A 122 8.30 -13.76 11.96
N GLN A 123 7.20 -13.40 11.29
CA GLN A 123 7.12 -12.25 10.38
C GLN A 123 7.38 -10.94 11.10
N LYS A 124 6.74 -10.74 12.26
CA LYS A 124 6.97 -9.58 13.14
C LYS A 124 8.42 -9.47 13.56
N LYS A 125 9.01 -10.58 14.02
CA LYS A 125 10.42 -10.62 14.43
C LYS A 125 11.38 -10.27 13.30
N ALA A 126 11.14 -10.79 12.09
CA ALA A 126 11.97 -10.50 10.92
C ALA A 126 11.89 -9.02 10.53
N LEU A 127 10.67 -8.46 10.47
CA LEU A 127 10.46 -7.05 10.14
C LEU A 127 11.05 -6.11 11.20
N LYS A 128 10.84 -6.40 12.49
CA LYS A 128 11.40 -5.61 13.58
C LYS A 128 12.93 -5.56 13.52
N GLY A 129 13.58 -6.72 13.37
CA GLY A 129 15.04 -6.78 13.25
C GLY A 129 15.58 -6.03 12.03
N TRP A 130 14.84 -6.04 10.92
CA TRP A 130 15.18 -5.24 9.74
C TRP A 130 15.01 -3.74 9.98
N VAL A 131 13.90 -3.29 10.57
CA VAL A 131 13.69 -1.87 10.90
C VAL A 131 14.79 -1.34 11.83
N GLU A 132 15.17 -2.11 12.86
CA GLU A 132 16.27 -1.76 13.77
C GLU A 132 17.60 -1.63 13.00
N LYS A 133 17.92 -2.58 12.11
CA LYS A 133 19.11 -2.51 11.26
C LYS A 133 19.12 -1.29 10.33
N GLU A 134 17.98 -0.93 9.77
CA GLU A 134 17.87 0.24 8.90
C GLU A 134 17.95 1.56 9.69
N LYS A 135 17.47 1.59 10.93
CA LYS A 135 17.65 2.72 11.85
C LYS A 135 19.13 2.98 12.15
N ASP A 136 19.90 1.91 12.39
CA ASP A 136 21.33 2.01 12.69
C ASP A 136 22.14 2.46 11.46
N LYS A 137 21.77 2.03 10.26
CA LYS A 137 22.40 2.48 9.00
C LYS A 137 22.15 3.97 8.70
N ASN A 138 20.98 4.50 9.07
CA ASN A 138 20.56 5.84 8.65
C ASN A 138 21.12 6.98 9.54
N GLY A 139 22.18 6.73 10.30
CA GLY A 139 23.04 7.77 10.87
C GLY A 139 22.35 8.79 11.78
N GLY A 140 21.39 8.37 12.62
CA GLY A 140 20.85 9.21 13.71
C GLY A 140 19.59 10.02 13.37
N GLY A 141 19.02 9.91 12.16
CA GLY A 141 17.74 10.53 11.80
C GLY A 141 16.50 9.94 12.52
N GLY A 142 16.69 8.85 13.28
CA GLY A 142 15.63 8.20 14.04
C GLY A 142 14.45 7.77 13.16
N GLU A 143 13.24 7.78 13.74
CA GLU A 143 12.01 7.42 13.04
C GLU A 143 11.65 8.41 11.92
N ASN A 144 12.04 9.68 12.04
CA ASN A 144 11.80 10.71 11.03
C ASN A 144 12.58 10.44 9.74
N GLY A 145 13.87 10.11 9.85
CA GLY A 145 14.69 9.81 8.67
C GLY A 145 14.23 8.54 7.94
N LEU A 146 13.69 7.57 8.66
CA LEU A 146 13.08 6.37 8.05
C LEU A 146 11.74 6.70 7.38
N ALA A 147 10.90 7.50 8.03
CA ALA A 147 9.62 7.94 7.48
C ALA A 147 9.82 8.72 6.16
N GLU A 148 10.79 9.64 6.11
CA GLU A 148 11.14 10.37 4.89
C GLU A 148 11.64 9.43 3.78
N ARG A 149 12.54 8.49 4.10
CA ARG A 149 13.06 7.51 3.13
C ARG A 149 11.96 6.61 2.57
N TRP A 150 11.00 6.21 3.39
CA TRP A 150 9.89 5.37 2.99
C TRP A 150 8.68 6.15 2.46
N GLY A 151 8.77 7.48 2.38
CA GLY A 151 7.70 8.32 1.87
C GLY A 151 6.40 8.24 2.68
N ILE A 152 6.49 7.92 3.98
CA ILE A 152 5.34 7.82 4.88
C ILE A 152 5.39 8.93 5.94
N MET A 153 4.24 9.28 6.52
CA MET A 153 4.22 10.23 7.64
C MET A 153 4.88 9.60 8.87
N THR A 154 5.57 10.39 9.69
CA THR A 154 6.17 9.90 10.94
C THR A 154 5.14 9.20 11.83
N SER A 155 3.94 9.75 11.95
CA SER A 155 2.84 9.13 12.72
C SER A 155 2.47 7.74 12.18
N THR A 156 2.44 7.57 10.86
CA THR A 156 2.19 6.26 10.22
C THR A 156 3.38 5.30 10.35
N SER A 157 4.61 5.81 10.36
CA SER A 157 5.80 5.00 10.65
C SER A 157 5.76 4.44 12.06
N ILE A 158 5.40 5.27 13.05
CA ILE A 158 5.23 4.86 14.43
C ILE A 158 4.12 3.81 14.55
N LEU A 159 2.98 4.03 13.91
CA LEU A 159 1.87 3.07 13.90
C LEU A 159 2.29 1.72 13.31
N LEU A 160 3.00 1.73 12.18
CA LEU A 160 3.54 0.50 11.61
C LEU A 160 4.47 -0.21 12.61
N CYS A 161 5.40 0.52 13.22
CA CYS A 161 6.29 -0.02 14.26
C CYS A 161 5.55 -0.55 15.50
N THR A 162 4.36 -0.03 15.83
CA THR A 162 3.54 -0.58 16.93
C THR A 162 2.79 -1.85 16.55
N HIS A 163 2.45 -2.03 15.28
CA HIS A 163 1.80 -3.25 14.79
C HIS A 163 2.78 -4.41 14.56
N LEU A 164 4.05 -4.09 14.29
CA LEU A 164 5.17 -5.02 14.13
C LEU A 164 5.73 -5.48 15.49
#